data_AF-A0A086M2V5-F1
#
_entry.id   AF-A0A086M2V5-F1
#
_cell.length_a   1.000
_cell.length_b   1.000
_cell.length_c   1.000
_cell.angle_alpha   90.00
_cell.angle_beta   90.00
_cell.angle_gamma   90.00
#
_symmetry.space_group_name_H-M   'P 1'
#
loop_
_entity.id
_entity.type
_entity.pdbx_description
1 polymer ?
#
loop_
_entity_poly.entity_id
_entity_poly.type
_entity_poly.pdbx_seq_one_letter_code
_entity_poly.pdbx_strand_id
1 'polypeptide(L)'
;MDTRGAGDLLIVTRWLGLIAGLLTLLQWCFILPSKAVSLSVDNGDFLKDINHDSWRFALFSFVPEVFIDIWTPFVMGMISVLCHFDFYPIDFNSKNFALFFVWNCLQALFGNLGYCGGIGIISGSFSLLVSLLSLICFVLDRNADARLHIDKR
;
A
#
# COMPACT_ATOMS: atom_id res chain seq x y z
N MET A 1 -3.13 -33.37 11.56
CA MET A 1 -2.42 -32.11 11.22
C MET A 1 -2.39 -31.28 12.49
N ASP A 2 -1.21 -30.81 12.90
CA ASP A 2 -1.04 -30.01 14.11
C ASP A 2 -1.81 -28.69 13.95
N THR A 3 -2.90 -28.55 14.69
CA THR A 3 -3.83 -27.41 14.59
C THR A 3 -3.22 -26.12 15.12
N ARG A 4 -2.15 -26.21 15.92
CA ARG A 4 -1.45 -25.03 16.48
C ARG A 4 -0.63 -24.32 15.40
N GLY A 5 0.17 -25.06 14.64
CA GLY A 5 1.04 -24.49 13.61
C GLY A 5 0.26 -23.80 12.47
N ALA A 6 -0.93 -24.31 12.12
CA ALA A 6 -1.80 -23.63 11.16
C ALA A 6 -2.26 -22.27 11.69
N GLY A 7 -2.78 -22.23 12.92
CA GLY A 7 -3.24 -20.98 13.55
C GLY A 7 -2.14 -19.91 13.67
N ASP A 8 -0.93 -20.31 14.05
CA ASP A 8 0.21 -19.39 14.18
C ASP A 8 0.57 -18.77 12.82
N LEU A 9 0.57 -19.56 11.74
CA LEU A 9 0.87 -19.07 10.40
C LEU A 9 -0.17 -18.03 9.92
N LEU A 10 -1.45 -18.25 10.22
CA LEU A 10 -2.51 -17.28 9.91
C LEU A 10 -2.24 -15.94 10.61
N ILE A 11 -1.92 -15.97 11.91
CA ILE A 11 -1.62 -14.76 12.71
C ILE A 11 -0.40 -14.03 12.17
N VAL A 12 0.68 -14.77 11.89
CA VAL A 12 1.92 -14.19 11.33
C VAL A 12 1.63 -13.52 9.99
N THR A 13 0.88 -14.19 9.11
CA THR A 13 0.55 -13.65 7.78
C THR A 13 -0.25 -12.36 7.86
N ARG A 14 -1.18 -12.24 8.83
CA ARG A 14 -1.93 -11.00 9.09
C ARG A 14 -1.01 -9.84 9.49
N TRP A 15 -0.05 -10.08 10.39
CA TRP A 15 0.94 -9.08 10.79
C TRP A 15 1.88 -8.67 9.64
N LEU A 16 2.34 -9.64 8.85
CA LEU A 16 3.16 -9.35 7.68
C LEU A 16 2.38 -8.52 6.66
N GLY A 17 1.09 -8.77 6.49
CA GLY A 17 0.21 -7.95 5.66
C GLY A 17 0.12 -6.48 6.11
N LEU A 18 -0.02 -6.25 7.42
CA LEU A 18 0.02 -4.90 7.99
C LEU A 18 1.37 -4.22 7.70
N ILE A 19 2.48 -4.94 7.93
CA ILE A 19 3.84 -4.45 7.67
C ILE A 19 4.02 -4.14 6.18
N ALA A 20 3.49 -4.96 5.27
CA ALA A 20 3.55 -4.70 3.83
C ALA A 20 2.85 -3.38 3.47
N GLY A 21 1.66 -3.14 4.03
CA GLY A 21 0.96 -1.84 3.91
C GLY A 21 1.80 -0.66 4.41
N LEU A 22 2.41 -0.79 5.60
CA LEU A 22 3.27 0.24 6.18
C LEU A 22 4.53 0.51 5.34
N LEU A 23 5.16 -0.54 4.78
CA LEU A 23 6.31 -0.40 3.88
C LEU A 23 5.94 0.34 2.59
N THR A 24 4.77 0.06 2.02
CA THR A 24 4.26 0.79 0.87
C THR A 24 3.99 2.27 1.19
N LEU A 25 3.45 2.59 2.37
CA LEU A 25 3.32 3.99 2.81
C LEU A 25 4.68 4.66 3.01
N LEU A 26 5.63 3.94 3.61
CA LEU A 26 6.99 4.45 3.80
C LEU A 26 7.68 4.72 2.44
N GLN A 27 7.53 3.83 1.47
CA GLN A 27 8.00 4.04 0.10
C GLN A 27 7.40 5.32 -0.49
N TRP A 28 6.09 5.54 -0.33
CA TRP A 28 5.45 6.77 -0.79
C TRP A 28 6.04 8.04 -0.15
N CYS A 29 6.40 7.99 1.13
CA CYS A 29 7.13 9.09 1.79
C CYS A 29 8.50 9.38 1.16
N PHE A 30 9.12 8.43 0.46
CA PHE A 30 10.34 8.65 -0.33
C PHE A 30 10.05 9.12 -1.77
N ILE A 31 8.89 8.78 -2.34
CA ILE A 31 8.47 9.29 -3.65
C ILE A 31 8.32 10.81 -3.60
N LEU A 32 7.63 11.34 -2.58
CA LEU A 32 7.29 12.77 -2.51
C LEU A 32 8.52 13.70 -2.60
N PRO A 33 9.59 13.52 -1.80
CA PRO A 33 10.79 14.36 -1.91
C PRO A 33 11.51 14.19 -3.25
N SER A 34 11.45 13.01 -3.88
CA SER A 34 12.12 12.75 -5.15
C SER A 34 11.56 13.56 -6.32
N LYS A 35 10.33 14.10 -6.20
CA LYS A 35 9.70 14.95 -7.22
C LYS A 35 10.17 16.42 -7.14
N ALA A 36 11.07 16.77 -6.20
CA ALA A 36 11.71 18.09 -6.07
C ALA A 36 10.72 19.27 -6.14
N VAL A 37 9.57 19.07 -5.49
CA VAL A 37 8.41 19.97 -5.57
C VAL A 37 8.71 21.25 -4.81
N SER A 38 8.37 22.39 -5.40
CA SER A 38 8.59 23.70 -4.78
C SER A 38 7.46 24.68 -5.08
N LEU A 39 7.19 25.55 -4.10
CA LEU A 39 6.31 26.71 -4.22
C LEU A 39 7.15 27.98 -4.19
N SER A 40 6.96 28.82 -5.19
CA SER A 40 7.62 30.12 -5.33
C SER A 40 6.57 31.22 -5.49
N VAL A 41 6.94 32.45 -5.14
CA VAL A 41 6.15 33.66 -5.40
C VAL A 41 6.99 34.59 -6.27
N ASP A 42 6.42 35.08 -7.37
CA ASP A 42 7.11 36.00 -8.27
C ASP A 42 7.13 37.41 -7.63
N ASN A 43 8.30 38.06 -7.63
CA ASN A 43 8.49 39.37 -6.99
C ASN A 43 7.96 40.55 -7.84
N GLY A 44 7.55 40.32 -9.09
CA GLY A 44 7.14 41.37 -10.04
C GLY A 44 5.76 41.18 -10.65
N ASP A 45 5.25 39.95 -10.72
CA ASP A 45 3.93 39.64 -11.27
C ASP A 45 3.21 38.58 -10.43
N PHE A 46 2.35 39.05 -9.52
CA PHE A 46 1.57 38.19 -8.62
C PHE A 46 0.58 37.26 -9.34
N LEU A 47 0.21 37.56 -10.59
CA LEU A 47 -0.74 36.76 -11.36
C LEU A 47 -0.05 35.71 -12.22
N LYS A 48 1.28 35.73 -12.30
CA LYS A 48 2.06 34.78 -13.10
C LYS A 48 2.01 33.39 -12.47
N ASP A 49 1.59 32.41 -13.26
CA ASP A 49 1.48 31.00 -12.88
C ASP A 49 2.84 30.27 -12.88
N ILE A 50 3.76 30.72 -12.02
CA ILE A 50 5.11 30.16 -11.94
C ILE A 50 5.16 28.77 -11.27
N ASN A 51 4.09 28.37 -10.59
CA ASN A 51 3.98 27.11 -9.86
C ASN A 51 3.30 26.00 -10.68
N HIS A 52 3.02 26.25 -11.97
CA HIS A 52 2.42 25.28 -12.87
C HIS A 52 3.19 23.96 -12.85
N ASP A 53 4.48 23.99 -13.17
CA ASP A 53 5.29 22.79 -13.35
C ASP A 53 5.80 22.23 -12.02
N SER A 54 6.26 23.10 -11.11
CA SER A 54 6.95 22.69 -9.88
C SER A 54 6.02 22.23 -8.75
N TRP A 55 4.74 22.58 -8.81
CA TRP A 55 3.76 22.24 -7.76
C TRP A 55 2.56 21.50 -8.34
N ARG A 56 1.83 22.15 -9.27
CA ARG A 56 0.56 21.61 -9.76
C ARG A 56 0.78 20.38 -10.62
N PHE A 57 1.59 20.48 -11.67
CA PHE A 57 1.86 19.39 -12.60
C PHE A 57 2.75 18.30 -12.00
N ALA A 58 3.53 18.62 -10.98
CA ALA A 58 4.38 17.66 -10.29
C ALA A 58 3.65 16.74 -9.30
N LEU A 59 2.55 17.18 -8.67
CA LEU A 59 1.85 16.40 -7.61
C LEU A 59 0.32 16.39 -7.69
N PHE A 60 -0.28 17.52 -8.09
CA PHE A 60 -1.70 17.82 -7.91
C PHE A 60 -2.45 17.95 -9.24
N SER A 61 -1.90 17.40 -10.31
CA SER A 61 -2.54 17.39 -11.62
C SER A 61 -3.37 16.13 -11.76
N PHE A 62 -4.63 16.27 -12.19
CA PHE A 62 -5.50 15.14 -12.50
C PHE A 62 -5.16 14.47 -13.84
N VAL A 63 -4.04 14.82 -14.47
CA VAL A 63 -3.51 14.00 -15.57
C VAL A 63 -3.17 12.62 -15.00
N PRO A 64 -3.74 11.52 -15.53
CA PRO A 64 -3.62 10.20 -14.94
C PRO A 64 -2.17 9.76 -14.71
N GLU A 65 -1.26 10.06 -15.63
CA GLU A 65 0.16 9.70 -15.53
C GLU A 65 0.90 10.42 -14.39
N VAL A 66 0.34 11.54 -13.89
CA VAL A 66 0.87 12.24 -12.72
C VAL A 66 0.18 11.74 -11.45
N PHE A 67 -1.16 11.83 -11.41
CA PHE A 67 -1.90 11.54 -10.19
C PHE A 67 -1.82 10.06 -9.81
N ILE A 68 -2.08 9.17 -10.75
CA ILE A 68 -2.13 7.73 -10.48
C ILE A 68 -0.73 7.23 -10.12
N ASP A 69 0.32 7.65 -10.83
CA ASP A 69 1.71 7.28 -10.52
C ASP A 69 2.07 7.65 -9.07
N ILE A 70 1.81 8.90 -8.67
CA ILE A 70 2.27 9.41 -7.37
C ILE A 70 1.43 8.88 -6.21
N TRP A 71 0.12 8.75 -6.40
CA TRP A 71 -0.82 8.45 -5.30
C TRP A 71 -1.19 6.98 -5.19
N THR A 72 -0.92 6.13 -6.19
CA THR A 72 -1.23 4.69 -6.12
C THR A 72 -0.58 4.01 -4.92
N PRO A 73 0.74 4.17 -4.65
CA PRO A 73 1.36 3.57 -3.47
C PRO A 73 0.70 4.02 -2.17
N PHE A 74 0.37 5.31 -2.04
CA PHE A 74 -0.33 5.83 -0.86
C PHE A 74 -1.70 5.16 -0.67
N VAL A 75 -2.54 5.15 -1.69
CA VAL A 75 -3.91 4.61 -1.60
C VAL A 75 -3.86 3.11 -1.29
N MET A 76 -3.00 2.36 -1.98
CA MET A 76 -2.86 0.92 -1.74
C MET A 76 -2.33 0.63 -0.33
N GLY A 77 -1.27 1.33 0.10
CA GLY A 77 -0.72 1.20 1.45
C GLY A 77 -1.75 1.54 2.54
N MET A 78 -2.54 2.60 2.35
CA MET A 78 -3.62 2.98 3.27
C MET A 78 -4.68 1.88 3.36
N ILE A 79 -5.17 1.37 2.23
CA ILE A 79 -6.17 0.29 2.22
C ILE A 79 -5.63 -0.95 2.95
N SER A 80 -4.36 -1.32 2.71
CA SER A 80 -3.71 -2.46 3.37
C SER A 80 -3.56 -2.30 4.87
N VAL A 81 -3.28 -1.08 5.35
CA VAL A 81 -3.20 -0.81 6.78
C VAL A 81 -4.59 -0.79 7.41
N LEU A 82 -5.52 -0.03 6.81
CA LEU A 82 -6.87 0.18 7.35
C LEU A 82 -7.68 -1.12 7.41
N CYS A 83 -7.45 -2.07 6.51
CA CYS A 83 -8.19 -3.33 6.50
C CYS A 83 -7.97 -4.20 7.75
N HIS A 84 -6.98 -3.89 8.59
CA HIS A 84 -6.72 -4.57 9.86
C HIS A 84 -7.53 -4.01 11.05
N PHE A 85 -8.24 -2.90 10.86
CA PHE A 85 -9.07 -2.26 11.87
C PHE A 85 -10.57 -2.50 11.59
N ASP A 86 -11.35 -2.70 12.65
CA ASP A 86 -12.78 -2.98 12.64
C ASP A 86 -13.61 -1.77 12.24
N PHE A 87 -13.14 -0.55 12.52
CA PHE A 87 -13.80 0.66 12.01
C PHE A 87 -13.79 0.75 10.47
N TYR A 88 -12.93 -0.01 9.77
CA TYR A 88 -12.86 -0.01 8.32
C TYR A 88 -13.91 -0.98 7.72
N PRO A 89 -14.99 -0.44 7.11
CA PRO A 89 -16.13 -1.27 6.72
C PRO A 89 -15.89 -2.07 5.44
N ILE A 90 -14.82 -1.76 4.71
CA ILE A 90 -14.54 -2.31 3.39
C ILE A 90 -13.74 -3.62 3.54
N ASP A 91 -14.29 -4.74 3.07
CA ASP A 91 -13.71 -6.08 3.26
C ASP A 91 -13.22 -6.76 1.97
N PHE A 92 -13.30 -6.09 0.81
CA PHE A 92 -12.98 -6.71 -0.48
C PHE A 92 -11.55 -7.26 -0.58
N ASN A 93 -10.60 -6.74 0.20
CA ASN A 93 -9.21 -7.17 0.18
C ASN A 93 -8.82 -8.11 1.33
N SER A 94 -9.59 -8.18 2.42
CA SER A 94 -9.20 -8.89 3.65
C SER A 94 -10.24 -9.87 4.20
N LYS A 95 -11.38 -10.04 3.52
CA LYS A 95 -12.45 -10.98 3.93
C LYS A 95 -11.97 -12.42 4.05
N ASN A 96 -11.02 -12.85 3.23
CA ASN A 96 -10.32 -14.12 3.36
C ASN A 96 -8.92 -14.03 2.76
N PHE A 97 -8.11 -15.06 2.99
CA PHE A 97 -6.73 -15.11 2.50
C PHE A 97 -6.58 -15.23 0.97
N ALA A 98 -7.60 -15.67 0.22
CA ALA A 98 -7.54 -15.66 -1.25
C ALA A 98 -7.62 -14.23 -1.80
N LEU A 99 -8.52 -13.39 -1.25
CA LEU A 99 -8.58 -11.98 -1.61
C LEU A 99 -7.32 -11.24 -1.15
N PHE A 100 -6.78 -11.62 0.01
CA PHE A 100 -5.54 -11.03 0.51
C PHE A 100 -4.32 -11.39 -0.34
N PHE A 101 -4.26 -12.61 -0.89
CA PHE A 101 -3.29 -13.02 -1.90
C PHE A 101 -3.37 -12.12 -3.15
N VAL A 102 -4.56 -11.98 -3.74
CA VAL A 102 -4.75 -11.14 -4.93
C VAL A 102 -4.36 -9.70 -4.64
N TRP A 103 -4.81 -9.16 -3.51
CA TRP A 103 -4.51 -7.80 -3.09
C TRP A 103 -3.01 -7.54 -2.93
N ASN A 104 -2.29 -8.42 -2.23
CA ASN A 104 -0.85 -8.27 -2.04
C ASN A 104 -0.05 -8.45 -3.36
N CYS A 105 -0.54 -9.29 -4.29
CA CYS A 105 -0.01 -9.34 -5.66
C CYS A 105 -0.17 -8.00 -6.38
N LEU A 106 -1.38 -7.42 -6.33
CA LEU A 106 -1.65 -6.11 -6.94
C LEU A 106 -0.79 -5.02 -6.29
N GLN A 107 -0.65 -5.01 -4.96
CA GLN A 107 0.19 -4.05 -4.25
C GLN A 107 1.66 -4.19 -4.62
N ALA A 108 2.17 -5.42 -4.77
CA ALA A 108 3.52 -5.64 -5.25
C ALA A 108 3.74 -5.04 -6.66
N LEU A 109 2.84 -5.33 -7.60
CA LEU A 109 2.98 -4.94 -9.00
C LEU A 109 2.71 -3.45 -9.24
N PHE A 110 1.63 -2.92 -8.66
CA PHE A 110 1.12 -1.58 -8.96
C PHE A 110 1.40 -0.54 -7.88
N GLY A 111 1.75 -0.97 -6.66
CA GLY A 111 2.05 -0.08 -5.54
C GLY A 111 3.54 -0.02 -5.17
N ASN A 112 4.36 -1.00 -5.59
CA ASN A 112 5.73 -1.13 -5.08
C ASN A 112 6.82 -1.25 -6.15
N LEU A 113 6.89 -2.35 -6.91
CA LEU A 113 8.09 -2.70 -7.72
C LEU A 113 8.53 -1.63 -8.72
N GLY A 114 7.60 -0.82 -9.23
CA GLY A 114 7.89 0.27 -10.16
C GLY A 114 8.40 1.57 -9.53
N TYR A 115 8.43 1.68 -8.20
CA TYR A 115 8.66 2.95 -7.51
C TYR A 115 9.96 2.96 -6.69
N CYS A 116 10.59 4.14 -6.55
CA CYS A 116 11.73 4.38 -5.65
C CYS A 116 12.91 3.38 -5.75
N GLY A 117 13.12 2.76 -6.92
CA GLY A 117 14.23 1.83 -7.17
C GLY A 117 14.30 0.70 -6.15
N GLY A 118 15.39 0.64 -5.38
CA GLY A 118 15.63 -0.43 -4.40
C GLY A 118 14.56 -0.54 -3.29
N ILE A 119 13.99 0.59 -2.84
CA ILE A 119 12.95 0.58 -1.80
C ILE A 119 11.68 -0.10 -2.33
N GLY A 120 11.32 0.14 -3.59
CA GLY A 120 10.19 -0.54 -4.22
C GLY A 120 10.42 -2.01 -4.49
N ILE A 121 11.65 -2.39 -4.84
CA ILE A 121 12.02 -3.82 -4.96
C ILE A 121 11.86 -4.54 -3.61
N ILE A 122 12.33 -3.94 -2.51
CA ILE A 122 12.21 -4.53 -1.17
C ILE A 122 10.74 -4.63 -0.75
N SER A 123 9.98 -3.53 -0.83
CA SER A 123 8.56 -3.48 -0.43
C SER A 123 7.70 -4.40 -1.29
N GLY A 124 7.98 -4.47 -2.58
CA GLY A 124 7.30 -5.35 -3.54
C GLY A 124 7.60 -6.81 -3.29
N SER A 125 8.87 -7.17 -3.06
CA SER A 125 9.26 -8.55 -2.72
C SER A 125 8.63 -9.00 -1.41
N PHE A 126 8.55 -8.11 -0.41
CA PHE A 126 7.87 -8.39 0.84
C PHE A 126 6.37 -8.62 0.63
N SER A 127 5.72 -7.80 -0.20
CA SER A 127 4.30 -7.99 -0.56
C SER A 127 4.07 -9.31 -1.30
N LEU A 128 4.97 -9.73 -2.19
CA LEU A 128 4.92 -11.05 -2.84
C LEU A 128 5.07 -12.21 -1.86
N LEU A 129 5.92 -12.06 -0.83
CA LEU A 129 6.04 -13.04 0.25
C LEU A 129 4.72 -13.14 1.03
N VAL A 130 4.11 -12.02 1.42
CA VAL A 130 2.79 -12.01 2.08
C VAL A 130 1.74 -12.67 1.20
N SER A 131 1.77 -12.37 -0.10
CA SER A 131 0.88 -12.98 -1.07
C SER A 131 1.02 -14.50 -1.04
N LEU A 132 2.23 -15.04 -1.21
CA LEU A 132 2.49 -16.48 -1.16
C LEU A 132 1.99 -17.12 0.15
N LEU A 133 2.29 -16.50 1.29
CA LEU A 133 1.83 -16.98 2.60
C LEU A 133 0.30 -16.95 2.71
N SER A 134 -0.35 -15.95 2.13
CA SER A 134 -1.82 -15.86 2.07
C SER A 134 -2.41 -17.00 1.25
N LEU A 135 -1.80 -17.36 0.11
CA LEU A 135 -2.23 -18.52 -0.67
C LEU A 135 -2.13 -19.81 0.15
N ILE A 136 -1.05 -19.99 0.90
CA ILE A 136 -0.88 -21.13 1.81
C ILE A 136 -1.96 -21.11 2.90
N CYS A 137 -2.20 -19.97 3.54
CA CYS A 137 -3.24 -19.82 4.56
C CYS A 137 -4.64 -20.15 4.03
N PHE A 138 -4.96 -19.73 2.80
CA PHE A 138 -6.25 -20.05 2.18
C PHE A 138 -6.44 -21.55 1.93
N VAL A 139 -5.36 -22.27 1.58
CA VAL A 139 -5.42 -23.73 1.43
C VAL A 139 -5.63 -24.42 2.79
N LEU A 140 -5.07 -23.87 3.87
CA LEU A 140 -5.22 -24.39 5.23
C LEU A 140 -6.61 -24.10 5.81
N ASP A 141 -7.09 -22.87 5.68
CA ASP A 141 -8.41 -22.43 6.12
C ASP A 141 -9.00 -21.42 5.13
N ARG A 142 -10.04 -21.86 4.41
CA ARG A 142 -10.70 -21.06 3.37
C ARG A 142 -11.56 -19.93 3.92
N ASN A 143 -11.99 -20.06 5.19
CA ASN A 143 -12.96 -19.17 5.81
C ASN A 143 -12.31 -18.19 6.79
N ALA A 144 -11.04 -18.39 7.13
CA ALA A 144 -10.30 -17.47 7.97
C ALA A 144 -10.16 -16.09 7.30
N ASP A 145 -10.49 -15.05 8.06
CA ASP A 145 -10.31 -13.67 7.65
C ASP A 145 -8.82 -13.28 7.71
N ALA A 146 -8.41 -12.30 6.91
CA ALA A 146 -7.03 -11.82 6.88
C ALA A 146 -6.81 -10.57 7.75
N ARG A 147 -7.77 -10.20 8.62
CA ARG A 147 -7.71 -9.00 9.45
C ARG A 147 -7.05 -9.29 10.79
N LEU A 148 -6.56 -8.23 11.44
CA LEU A 148 -6.00 -8.34 12.81
C LEU A 148 -7.02 -7.96 13.89
N HIS A 149 -8.07 -7.21 13.55
CA HIS A 149 -9.09 -6.72 14.49
C HIS A 149 -8.49 -5.91 15.66
N ILE A 150 -7.61 -4.95 15.36
CA ILE A 150 -6.75 -4.25 16.35
C ILE A 150 -7.54 -3.43 17.38
N ASP A 151 -8.75 -2.98 17.05
CA ASP A 151 -9.60 -2.07 17.82
C ASP A 151 -10.85 -2.74 18.43
N LYS A 152 -10.88 -4.07 18.44
CA LYS A 152 -11.95 -4.85 19.07
C LYS A 152 -11.92 -4.66 20.60
N ARG A 153 -12.68 -3.67 21.10
CA ARG A 153 -13.04 -3.53 22.52
C ARG A 153 -14.30 -4.34 22.84
#